data_AF-A0A964LEY3-F1
#
_entry.id   AF-A0A964LEY3-F1
#
_cell.length_a   1.000
_cell.length_b   1.000
_cell.length_c   1.000
_cell.angle_alpha   90.00
_cell.angle_beta   90.00
_cell.angle_gamma   90.00
#
_symmetry.space_group_name_H-M   'P 1'
#
loop_
_entity.id
_entity.type
_entity.pdbx_description
1 polymer ?
#
loop_
_entity_poly.entity_id
_entity_poly.type
_entity_poly.pdbx_seq_one_letter_code
_entity_poly.pdbx_strand_id
1 'polypeptide(L)'
;MAHKIKELGTDARGNYVRNLGWKLTETGGRTQPRYYLGKDSEEARRRNARLQEFWAVIEAEADSPTAALWTDTTLQIGIAIAGGEAVCHLAPSLPLDNDDDFRAYAYLIEQYAKKYRMIAVLPADAEAYQRGKGITDERKREVVRIGRDVFGEANVLEAETRTLHEAIDDYIAFIKVTFVDVETRAMTGWGNTQVKEAMRLKQKHTDIPLSRLDLTTIEGMMTLWRNRPVSQKSGEPIRVKTAESHIKRLKNFLWWLHRQDKYRWRIPPEVERLAVKVRETDRETQRRARPQQVETYDVAELVTLYKYALPFERVYLLLGMNCGFSIAEFGTLRLNQIFLRQKHGYDALLGYASTPEQSWIKRVRIKTKVYGEFLLWPETVQAIEWAIDRRRKQPGFGEDALLCLTERGMPFVGQTKGGNNSTRLTKHWYSGLLDRVCKDYTDFRRLSPKCLRKTSGNMVREIAGGEIMAVFHCRGQAVKTDHLADVYSNRPFGKVFRAIEEMRAKLKPMFEAVQGDPFPRQVKKGGPNISLGTIEKIQALHAAGKRVSEIMKDVGVADSTVYRHIKGSNNSERKT
;
A
#
# COMPACT_ATOMS: atom_id res chain seq x y z
N MET A 1 -12.95 35.96 0.89
CA MET A 1 -14.18 36.27 1.67
C MET A 1 -13.77 37.18 2.81
N ALA A 2 -14.32 38.39 2.91
CA ALA A 2 -14.08 39.24 4.07
C ALA A 2 -14.70 38.58 5.31
N HIS A 3 -13.88 38.09 6.24
CA HIS A 3 -14.38 37.58 7.51
C HIS A 3 -15.02 38.75 8.28
N LYS A 4 -16.36 38.75 8.41
CA LYS A 4 -17.06 39.59 9.39
C LYS A 4 -16.36 39.42 10.73
N ILE A 5 -15.81 40.51 11.27
CA ILE A 5 -15.20 40.54 12.60
C ILE A 5 -16.29 40.11 13.59
N LYS A 6 -16.23 38.87 14.07
CA LYS A 6 -17.10 38.41 15.17
C LYS A 6 -16.83 39.29 16.40
N GLU A 7 -17.89 39.72 17.07
CA GLU A 7 -17.80 40.49 18.31
C GLU A 7 -16.94 39.76 19.36
N LEU A 8 -16.15 40.53 20.12
CA LEU A 8 -15.30 40.03 21.18
C LEU A 8 -16.16 39.58 22.37
N GLY A 9 -15.92 38.38 22.90
CA GLY A 9 -16.56 37.95 24.13
C GLY A 9 -15.90 38.59 25.35
N THR A 10 -16.58 38.62 26.48
CA THR A 10 -16.01 38.98 27.78
C THR A 10 -16.04 37.79 28.73
N ASP A 11 -15.00 37.64 29.56
CA ASP A 11 -15.00 36.67 30.65
C ASP A 11 -15.66 37.25 31.92
N ALA A 12 -15.88 36.41 32.94
CA ALA A 12 -16.48 36.82 34.21
C ALA A 12 -15.65 37.86 35.01
N ARG A 13 -14.41 38.14 34.59
CA ARG A 13 -13.50 39.12 35.20
C ARG A 13 -13.39 40.40 34.37
N GLY A 14 -14.21 40.54 33.33
CA GLY A 14 -14.26 41.70 32.44
C GLY A 14 -13.14 41.76 31.41
N ASN A 15 -12.39 40.69 31.18
CA ASN A 15 -11.39 40.64 30.11
C ASN A 15 -12.07 40.30 28.79
N TYR A 16 -11.67 40.98 27.73
CA TYR A 16 -12.02 40.60 26.36
C TYR A 16 -11.28 39.32 25.97
N VAL A 17 -12.01 38.36 25.41
CA VAL A 17 -11.52 37.05 25.02
C VAL A 17 -11.90 36.70 23.59
N ARG A 18 -11.04 35.89 22.95
CA ARG A 18 -11.27 35.37 21.60
C ARG A 18 -10.90 33.91 21.52
N ASN A 19 -11.83 33.09 21.03
CA ASN A 19 -11.50 31.75 20.54
C ASN A 19 -11.19 31.85 19.05
N LEU A 20 -9.99 31.50 18.63
CA LEU A 20 -9.56 31.60 17.23
C LEU A 20 -8.72 30.39 16.82
N GLY A 21 -8.98 29.89 15.61
CA GLY A 21 -8.29 28.74 15.04
C GLY A 21 -8.50 27.43 15.79
N TRP A 22 -7.68 26.43 15.47
CA TRP A 22 -7.83 25.06 15.97
C TRP A 22 -6.49 24.48 16.38
N LYS A 23 -6.43 23.74 17.48
CA LYS A 23 -5.27 22.91 17.85
C LYS A 23 -5.70 21.48 18.12
N LEU A 24 -4.77 20.53 17.99
CA LEU A 24 -5.02 19.13 18.34
C LEU A 24 -4.92 18.92 19.84
N THR A 25 -5.80 18.10 20.40
CA THR A 25 -5.67 17.57 21.76
C THR A 25 -4.74 16.36 21.74
N GLU A 26 -4.21 15.97 22.92
CA GLU A 26 -3.38 14.76 23.07
C GLU A 26 -4.10 13.49 22.57
N THR A 27 -5.42 13.47 22.65
CA THR A 27 -6.30 12.40 22.16
C THR A 27 -6.62 12.48 20.65
N GLY A 28 -6.08 13.48 19.93
CA GLY A 28 -6.30 13.71 18.51
C GLY A 28 -7.61 14.44 18.15
N GLY A 29 -8.35 14.94 19.15
CA GLY A 29 -9.50 15.82 18.95
C GLY A 29 -9.09 17.24 18.58
N ARG A 30 -10.04 18.10 18.22
CA ARG A 30 -9.78 19.52 17.89
C ARG A 30 -10.44 20.44 18.91
N THR A 31 -9.70 21.45 19.35
CA THR A 31 -10.20 22.48 20.26
C THR A 31 -9.75 23.86 19.81
N GLN A 32 -10.55 24.88 20.07
CA GLN A 32 -10.17 26.26 19.80
C GLN A 32 -9.42 26.82 21.02
N PRO A 33 -8.17 27.28 20.89
CA PRO A 33 -7.51 27.98 21.99
C PRO A 33 -8.23 29.29 22.30
N ARG A 34 -8.31 29.61 23.59
CA ARG A 34 -8.85 30.86 24.10
C ARG A 34 -7.71 31.85 24.36
N TYR A 35 -7.79 33.01 23.74
CA TYR A 35 -6.87 34.12 23.90
C TYR A 35 -7.49 35.21 24.78
N TYR A 36 -6.70 35.77 25.69
CA TYR A 36 -7.09 36.88 26.55
C TYR A 36 -6.45 38.16 26.02
N LEU A 37 -7.27 39.17 25.77
CA LEU A 37 -6.87 40.39 25.04
C LEU A 37 -6.78 41.63 25.94
N GLY A 38 -7.03 41.47 27.24
CA GLY A 38 -7.02 42.55 28.24
C GLY A 38 -8.41 43.13 28.53
N LYS A 39 -8.47 44.17 29.36
CA LYS A 39 -9.72 44.83 29.81
C LYS A 39 -10.08 46.08 29.02
N ASP A 40 -9.11 46.67 28.32
CA ASP A 40 -9.32 47.84 27.48
C ASP A 40 -9.95 47.42 26.14
N SER A 41 -11.08 48.03 25.78
CA SER A 41 -11.85 47.64 24.60
C SER A 41 -11.15 47.99 23.29
N GLU A 42 -10.46 49.12 23.21
CA GLU A 42 -9.78 49.55 22.00
C GLU A 42 -8.53 48.71 21.75
N GLU A 43 -7.74 48.50 22.80
CA GLU A 43 -6.53 47.71 22.76
C GLU A 43 -6.84 46.23 22.49
N ALA A 44 -7.92 45.69 23.09
CA ALA A 44 -8.39 44.35 22.78
C ALA A 44 -8.81 44.18 21.30
N ARG A 45 -9.45 45.20 20.70
CA ARG A 45 -9.79 45.19 19.27
C ARG A 45 -8.53 45.18 18.39
N ARG A 46 -7.52 46.01 18.72
CA ARG A 46 -6.23 46.03 17.99
C ARG A 46 -5.51 44.69 18.06
N ARG A 47 -5.42 44.10 19.26
CA ARG A 47 -4.81 42.77 19.47
C ARG A 47 -5.55 41.68 18.72
N ASN A 48 -6.88 41.69 18.74
CA ASN A 48 -7.69 40.75 17.97
C ASN A 48 -7.48 40.90 16.46
N ALA A 49 -7.38 42.12 15.93
CA ALA A 49 -7.11 42.34 14.51
C ALA A 49 -5.76 41.72 14.09
N ARG A 50 -4.69 41.97 14.85
CA ARG A 50 -3.36 41.36 14.61
C ARG A 50 -3.39 39.83 14.75
N LEU A 51 -4.14 39.31 15.72
CA LEU A 51 -4.29 37.88 15.92
C LEU A 51 -5.08 37.21 14.77
N GLN A 52 -6.08 37.90 14.22
CA GLN A 52 -6.83 37.45 13.03
C GLN A 52 -5.97 37.47 11.77
N GLU A 53 -5.17 38.53 11.57
CA GLU A 53 -4.20 38.61 10.48
C GLU A 53 -3.20 37.45 10.56
N PHE A 54 -2.67 37.18 11.75
CA PHE A 54 -1.75 36.06 11.96
C PHE A 54 -2.39 34.70 11.68
N TRP A 55 -3.63 34.47 12.13
CA TRP A 55 -4.36 33.24 11.79
C TRP A 55 -4.66 33.11 10.29
N ALA A 56 -4.98 34.21 9.61
CA ALA A 56 -5.21 34.19 8.17
C ALA A 56 -3.96 33.77 7.38
N VAL A 57 -2.75 34.14 7.85
CA VAL A 57 -1.49 33.64 7.27
C VAL A 57 -1.38 32.12 7.43
N ILE A 58 -1.76 31.57 8.60
CA ILE A 58 -1.74 30.12 8.85
C ILE A 58 -2.79 29.38 8.01
N GLU A 59 -3.98 29.96 7.85
CA GLU A 59 -5.04 29.40 7.00
C GLU A 59 -4.66 29.38 5.52
N ALA A 60 -3.97 30.43 5.03
CA ALA A 60 -3.54 30.53 3.64
C ALA A 60 -2.51 29.46 3.24
N GLU A 61 -1.77 28.92 4.21
CA GLU A 61 -0.76 27.88 3.99
C GLU A 61 -1.28 26.46 4.16
N ALA A 62 -2.44 26.30 4.79
CA ALA A 62 -3.05 25.00 4.97
C ALA A 62 -3.71 24.52 3.67
N ASP A 63 -3.56 23.22 3.35
CA ASP A 63 -4.18 22.60 2.17
C ASP A 63 -5.72 22.79 2.11
N SER A 64 -6.34 23.08 3.26
CA SER A 64 -7.71 23.53 3.37
C SER A 64 -7.90 24.37 4.65
N PRO A 65 -8.97 25.18 4.74
CA PRO A 65 -9.31 25.89 5.99
C PRO A 65 -9.55 24.95 7.17
N THR A 66 -9.95 23.69 6.89
CA THR A 66 -10.10 22.66 7.91
C THR A 66 -8.80 21.92 8.23
N ALA A 67 -7.71 22.15 7.51
CA ALA A 67 -6.39 21.61 7.81
C ALA A 67 -5.52 22.57 8.63
N ALA A 68 -5.89 23.86 8.70
CA ALA A 68 -5.19 24.88 9.48
C ALA A 68 -5.20 24.53 10.97
N LEU A 69 -4.01 24.40 11.55
CA LEU A 69 -3.82 24.07 12.97
C LEU A 69 -2.75 24.96 13.57
N TRP A 70 -2.98 25.41 14.80
CA TRP A 70 -1.93 25.93 15.68
C TRP A 70 -0.96 24.81 16.01
N THR A 71 0.30 25.01 15.65
CA THR A 71 1.45 24.27 16.20
C THR A 71 1.86 24.88 17.52
N ASP A 72 2.65 24.16 18.33
CA ASP A 72 3.13 24.70 19.61
C ASP A 72 3.85 26.04 19.44
N THR A 73 4.65 26.18 18.38
CA THR A 73 5.38 27.40 18.06
C THR A 73 4.46 28.54 17.59
N THR A 74 3.52 28.29 16.68
CA THR A 74 2.59 29.34 16.23
C THR A 74 1.59 29.73 17.32
N LEU A 75 1.27 28.80 18.22
CA LEU A 75 0.46 29.08 19.41
C LEU A 75 1.19 30.04 20.37
N GLN A 76 2.49 29.84 20.63
CA GLN A 76 3.30 30.77 21.43
C GLN A 76 3.30 32.19 20.85
N ILE A 77 3.49 32.32 19.52
CA ILE A 77 3.41 33.62 18.85
C ILE A 77 2.01 34.24 18.99
N GLY A 78 0.96 33.43 18.81
CA GLY A 78 -0.43 33.89 18.99
C GLY A 78 -0.71 34.38 20.41
N ILE A 79 -0.12 33.72 21.42
CA ILE A 79 -0.22 34.14 22.83
C ILE A 79 0.48 35.50 23.04
N ALA A 80 1.70 35.68 22.51
CA ALA A 80 2.42 36.95 22.59
C ALA A 80 1.64 38.10 21.92
N ILE A 81 1.08 37.86 20.73
CA ILE A 81 0.22 38.83 20.03
C ILE A 81 -1.02 39.18 20.87
N ALA A 82 -1.68 38.17 21.47
CA ALA A 82 -2.84 38.38 22.33
C ALA A 82 -2.49 39.16 23.61
N GLY A 83 -1.29 38.95 24.15
CA GLY A 83 -0.73 39.70 25.28
C GLY A 83 -0.41 41.16 24.95
N GLY A 84 -0.35 41.52 23.67
CA GLY A 84 0.04 42.85 23.20
C GLY A 84 1.55 43.03 23.08
N GLU A 85 2.32 41.93 23.05
CA GLU A 85 3.77 41.97 22.97
C GLU A 85 4.23 42.39 21.57
N ALA A 86 5.29 43.18 21.52
CA ALA A 86 5.96 43.54 20.26
C ALA A 86 7.00 42.49 19.83
N VAL A 87 7.41 41.64 20.77
CA VAL A 87 8.47 40.63 20.61
C VAL A 87 7.98 39.31 21.17
N CYS A 88 8.14 38.22 20.42
CA CYS A 88 7.90 36.87 20.90
C CYS A 88 9.25 36.15 21.00
N HIS A 89 9.62 35.75 22.22
CA HIS A 89 10.79 34.90 22.46
C HIS A 89 10.39 33.43 22.32
N LEU A 90 10.85 32.78 21.25
CA LEU A 90 10.53 31.40 20.98
C LEU A 90 11.53 30.44 21.62
N ALA A 91 11.02 29.55 22.45
CA ALA A 91 11.80 28.43 22.98
C ALA A 91 11.85 27.26 21.98
N PRO A 92 12.89 26.42 22.03
CA PRO A 92 12.91 25.15 21.32
C PRO A 92 11.71 24.28 21.70
N SER A 93 11.05 23.66 20.72
CA SER A 93 9.91 22.77 20.97
C SER A 93 10.33 21.38 21.50
N LEU A 94 11.61 21.05 21.38
CA LEU A 94 12.24 19.80 21.84
C LEU A 94 13.63 20.12 22.41
N PRO A 95 14.20 19.26 23.26
CA PRO A 95 15.60 19.36 23.68
C PRO A 95 16.55 19.43 22.49
N LEU A 96 17.61 20.24 22.62
CA LEU A 96 18.64 20.40 21.60
C LEU A 96 19.83 19.52 21.95
N ASP A 97 19.91 18.33 21.34
CA ASP A 97 20.86 17.29 21.75
C ASP A 97 22.05 17.16 20.77
N ASN A 98 21.90 17.66 19.55
CA ASN A 98 22.92 17.59 18.51
C ASN A 98 22.95 18.84 17.60
N ASP A 99 23.99 18.97 16.79
CA ASP A 99 24.20 20.13 15.91
C ASP A 99 23.08 20.36 14.89
N ASP A 100 22.37 19.32 14.44
CA ASP A 100 21.22 19.48 13.55
C ASP A 100 20.01 20.09 14.29
N ASP A 101 19.83 19.79 15.58
CA ASP A 101 18.78 20.41 16.40
C ASP A 101 19.04 21.91 16.58
N PHE A 102 20.29 22.30 16.87
CA PHE A 102 20.70 23.72 16.98
C PHE A 102 20.48 24.46 15.65
N ARG A 103 20.81 23.83 14.51
CA ARG A 103 20.56 24.41 13.18
C ARG A 103 19.07 24.55 12.88
N ALA A 104 18.27 23.52 13.18
CA ALA A 104 16.83 23.55 12.98
C ALA A 104 16.18 24.67 13.79
N TYR A 105 16.63 24.88 15.03
CA TYR A 105 16.21 25.99 15.88
C TYR A 105 16.56 27.35 15.27
N ALA A 106 17.81 27.58 14.86
CA ALA A 106 18.22 28.84 14.24
C ALA A 106 17.45 29.15 12.94
N TYR A 107 17.25 28.14 12.09
CA TYR A 107 16.47 28.26 10.86
C TYR A 107 15.01 28.60 11.14
N LEU A 108 14.38 27.94 12.13
CA LEU A 108 12.99 28.21 12.52
C LEU A 108 12.78 29.67 12.94
N ILE A 109 13.69 30.20 13.78
CA ILE A 109 13.65 31.61 14.21
C ILE A 109 13.74 32.56 13.02
N GLU A 110 14.69 32.34 12.09
CA GLU A 110 14.83 33.20 10.91
C GLU A 110 13.64 33.14 9.96
N GLN A 111 13.10 31.94 9.73
CA GLN A 111 11.91 31.75 8.89
C GLN A 111 10.72 32.49 9.48
N TYR A 112 10.48 32.34 10.78
CA TYR A 112 9.33 32.96 11.44
C TYR A 112 9.49 34.47 11.56
N ALA A 113 10.70 34.98 11.82
CA ALA A 113 10.97 36.43 11.80
C ALA A 113 10.72 37.06 10.42
N LYS A 114 11.09 36.37 9.32
CA LYS A 114 10.82 36.84 7.95
C LYS A 114 9.34 36.82 7.59
N LYS A 115 8.67 35.74 8.03
CA LYS A 115 7.31 35.39 7.66
C LYS A 115 6.27 36.18 8.44
N TYR A 116 6.44 36.32 9.74
CA TYR A 116 5.48 36.94 10.64
C TYR A 116 5.91 38.35 11.02
N ARG A 117 5.97 39.25 10.04
CA ARG A 117 6.38 40.66 10.22
C ARG A 117 5.52 41.49 11.18
N MET A 118 4.35 40.98 11.57
CA MET A 118 3.45 41.60 12.54
C MET A 118 3.98 41.53 13.99
N ILE A 119 5.01 40.73 14.28
CA ILE A 119 5.65 40.63 15.60
C ILE A 119 7.13 40.28 15.42
N ALA A 120 8.03 40.86 16.23
CA ALA A 120 9.44 40.49 16.18
C ALA A 120 9.62 39.11 16.82
N VAL A 121 10.11 38.13 16.06
CA VAL A 121 10.39 36.79 16.58
C VAL A 121 11.87 36.70 16.92
N LEU A 122 12.19 36.53 18.20
CA LEU A 122 13.55 36.40 18.71
C LEU A 122 13.76 35.04 19.38
N PRO A 123 15.00 34.53 19.44
CA PRO A 123 15.27 33.33 20.20
C PRO A 123 15.08 33.59 21.70
N ALA A 124 14.48 32.64 22.41
CA ALA A 124 14.52 32.61 23.87
C ALA A 124 15.90 32.15 24.38
N ASP A 125 16.57 31.28 23.62
CA ASP A 125 17.93 30.81 23.90
C ASP A 125 18.90 31.40 22.87
N ALA A 126 19.51 32.53 23.23
CA ALA A 126 20.43 33.24 22.36
C ALA A 126 21.71 32.42 22.07
N GLU A 127 22.18 31.62 23.02
CA GLU A 127 23.39 30.81 22.86
C GLU A 127 23.15 29.67 21.87
N ALA A 128 22.06 28.93 22.03
CA ALA A 128 21.65 27.89 21.08
C ALA A 128 21.40 28.44 19.68
N TYR A 129 20.79 29.63 19.58
CA TYR A 129 20.58 30.31 18.31
C TYR A 129 21.91 30.70 17.63
N GLN A 130 22.84 31.31 18.38
CA GLN A 130 24.15 31.69 17.85
C GLN A 130 24.99 30.46 17.48
N ARG A 131 24.91 29.37 18.24
CA ARG A 131 25.53 28.10 17.90
C ARG A 131 24.97 27.54 16.58
N GLY A 132 23.65 27.48 16.43
CA GLY A 132 23.00 27.04 15.19
C GLY A 132 23.35 27.89 13.97
N LYS A 133 23.45 29.22 14.16
CA LYS A 133 23.97 30.15 13.15
C LYS A 133 25.43 29.88 12.82
N GLY A 134 26.27 29.71 13.84
CA GLY A 134 27.69 29.39 13.71
C GLY A 134 27.90 28.13 12.87
N ILE A 135 27.18 27.05 13.17
CA ILE A 135 27.25 25.79 12.41
C ILE A 135 26.81 26.01 10.94
N THR A 136 25.76 26.81 10.72
CA THR A 136 25.26 27.12 9.38
C THR A 136 26.25 27.96 8.59
N ASP A 137 26.86 28.96 9.23
CA ASP A 137 27.83 29.85 8.60
C ASP A 137 29.19 29.20 8.43
N GLU A 138 29.59 28.28 9.31
CA GLU A 138 30.77 27.44 9.16
C GLU A 138 30.60 26.49 7.98
N ARG A 139 29.43 25.86 7.83
CA ARG A 139 29.11 25.07 6.62
C ARG A 139 29.07 25.92 5.36
N LYS A 140 28.48 27.12 5.40
CA LYS A 140 28.50 28.04 4.24
C LYS A 140 29.92 28.44 3.89
N ARG A 141 30.76 28.76 4.88
CA ARG A 141 32.18 29.09 4.68
C ARG A 141 32.97 27.90 4.17
N GLU A 142 32.68 26.71 4.66
CA GLU A 142 33.28 25.47 4.18
C GLU A 142 32.87 25.16 2.74
N VAL A 143 31.59 25.35 2.38
CA VAL A 143 31.09 25.22 1.01
C VAL A 143 31.68 26.29 0.09
N VAL A 144 31.84 27.53 0.56
CA VAL A 144 32.49 28.64 -0.15
C VAL A 144 33.99 28.36 -0.35
N ARG A 145 34.69 27.88 0.69
CA ARG A 145 36.10 27.50 0.64
C ARG A 145 36.31 26.33 -0.33
N ILE A 146 35.52 25.27 -0.22
CA ILE A 146 35.55 24.11 -1.12
C ILE A 146 35.16 24.53 -2.55
N GLY A 147 34.18 25.41 -2.70
CA GLY A 147 33.80 25.96 -4.01
C GLY A 147 34.92 26.77 -4.65
N ARG A 148 35.68 27.53 -3.85
CA ARG A 148 36.85 28.31 -4.28
C ARG A 148 38.02 27.39 -4.67
N ASP A 149 38.23 26.31 -3.91
CA ASP A 149 39.29 25.32 -4.17
C ASP A 149 39.02 24.44 -5.40
N VAL A 150 37.74 24.21 -5.75
CA VAL A 150 37.34 23.32 -6.86
C VAL A 150 37.02 24.07 -8.15
N PHE A 151 36.49 25.30 -8.09
CA PHE A 151 35.99 26.02 -9.28
C PHE A 151 36.62 27.39 -9.55
N GLY A 152 37.59 27.84 -8.72
CA GLY A 152 38.23 29.17 -8.83
C GLY A 152 37.33 30.33 -8.36
N GLU A 153 37.93 31.50 -8.12
CA GLU A 153 37.26 32.66 -7.50
C GLU A 153 36.04 33.21 -8.26
N ALA A 154 35.92 32.94 -9.57
CA ALA A 154 34.87 33.49 -10.42
C ALA A 154 33.49 32.81 -10.26
N ASN A 155 33.40 31.58 -9.71
CA ASN A 155 32.16 30.78 -9.74
C ASN A 155 31.45 30.59 -8.38
N VAL A 156 31.98 31.17 -7.29
CA VAL A 156 31.45 30.93 -5.94
C VAL A 156 30.11 31.65 -5.68
N LEU A 157 29.86 32.77 -6.39
CA LEU A 157 28.60 33.53 -6.29
C LEU A 157 27.44 32.90 -7.08
N GLU A 158 27.69 31.87 -7.90
CA GLU A 158 26.67 31.20 -8.72
C GLU A 158 26.34 29.76 -8.29
N ALA A 159 27.07 29.20 -7.34
CA ALA A 159 26.93 27.81 -6.93
C ALA A 159 25.56 27.53 -6.27
N GLU A 160 24.92 26.43 -6.65
CA GLU A 160 23.69 25.96 -6.00
C GLU A 160 23.98 25.59 -4.53
N THR A 161 23.44 26.38 -3.60
CA THR A 161 23.67 26.21 -2.16
C THR A 161 22.71 25.23 -1.50
N ARG A 162 21.61 24.84 -2.17
CA ARG A 162 20.67 23.85 -1.64
C ARG A 162 21.29 22.46 -1.63
N THR A 163 20.76 21.61 -0.76
CA THR A 163 21.32 20.27 -0.54
C THR A 163 20.52 19.17 -1.24
N LEU A 164 21.14 18.00 -1.37
CA LEU A 164 20.51 16.79 -1.90
C LEU A 164 19.26 16.42 -1.10
N HIS A 165 19.29 16.52 0.23
CA HIS A 165 18.16 16.16 1.07
C HIS A 165 16.99 17.13 0.92
N GLU A 166 17.26 18.43 0.84
CA GLU A 166 16.23 19.45 0.54
C GLU A 166 15.56 19.16 -0.82
N ALA A 167 16.35 18.84 -1.84
CA ALA A 167 15.83 18.46 -3.15
C ALA A 167 14.99 17.17 -3.11
N ILE A 168 15.38 16.17 -2.32
CA ILE A 168 14.60 14.95 -2.15
C ILE A 168 13.28 15.22 -1.41
N ASP A 169 13.27 16.10 -0.41
CA ASP A 169 12.04 16.47 0.30
C ASP A 169 11.04 17.17 -0.64
N ASP A 170 11.54 18.08 -1.47
CA ASP A 170 10.74 18.73 -2.51
C ASP A 170 10.23 17.72 -3.55
N TYR A 171 11.04 16.73 -3.92
CA TYR A 171 10.61 15.64 -4.80
C TYR A 171 9.53 14.76 -4.15
N ILE A 172 9.62 14.52 -2.85
CA ILE A 172 8.59 13.80 -2.08
C ILE A 172 7.29 14.59 -2.06
N ALA A 173 7.35 15.92 -1.85
CA ALA A 173 6.19 16.79 -1.93
C ALA A 173 5.54 16.73 -3.31
N PHE A 174 6.35 16.78 -4.38
CA PHE A 174 5.89 16.60 -5.76
C PHE A 174 5.19 15.25 -5.97
N ILE A 175 5.76 14.15 -5.46
CA ILE A 175 5.13 12.82 -5.58
C ILE A 175 3.76 12.80 -4.89
N LYS A 176 3.64 13.40 -3.70
CA LYS A 176 2.40 13.41 -2.92
C LYS A 176 1.25 14.09 -3.65
N VAL A 177 1.52 15.14 -4.43
CA VAL A 177 0.49 15.83 -5.23
C VAL A 177 0.26 15.19 -6.60
N THR A 178 1.27 14.54 -7.17
CA THR A 178 1.19 13.95 -8.51
C THR A 178 0.48 12.61 -8.53
N PHE A 179 0.74 11.75 -7.52
CA PHE A 179 0.25 10.37 -7.50
C PHE A 179 -0.99 10.22 -6.62
N VAL A 180 -1.98 11.08 -6.85
CA VAL A 180 -3.30 11.03 -6.20
C VAL A 180 -4.34 10.38 -7.10
N ASP A 181 -5.32 9.75 -6.46
CA ASP A 181 -6.51 9.25 -7.14
C ASP A 181 -7.37 10.43 -7.63
N VAL A 182 -7.92 10.34 -8.84
CA VAL A 182 -8.60 11.48 -9.49
C VAL A 182 -9.89 11.85 -8.76
N GLU A 183 -10.61 10.86 -8.24
CA GLU A 183 -11.91 11.05 -7.60
C GLU A 183 -11.74 11.45 -6.13
N THR A 184 -10.96 10.68 -5.39
CA THR A 184 -10.82 10.86 -3.94
C THR A 184 -9.75 11.86 -3.55
N ARG A 185 -8.87 12.25 -4.49
CA ARG A 185 -7.65 13.04 -4.25
C ARG A 185 -6.71 12.44 -3.21
N ALA A 186 -6.96 11.21 -2.77
CA ALA A 186 -6.12 10.50 -1.83
C ALA A 186 -4.86 9.98 -2.53
N MET A 187 -3.73 9.98 -1.82
CA MET A 187 -2.48 9.44 -2.36
C MET A 187 -2.62 7.96 -2.68
N THR A 188 -2.31 7.58 -3.92
CA THR A 188 -2.38 6.19 -4.39
C THR A 188 -1.37 5.28 -3.67
N GLY A 189 -1.62 3.96 -3.69
CA GLY A 189 -0.66 2.97 -3.17
C GLY A 189 0.68 2.98 -3.93
N TRP A 190 0.65 3.33 -5.22
CA TRP A 190 1.87 3.54 -5.99
C TRP A 190 2.62 4.78 -5.50
N GLY A 191 1.95 5.93 -5.36
CA GLY A 191 2.52 7.15 -4.79
C GLY A 191 3.19 6.91 -3.43
N ASN A 192 2.50 6.22 -2.52
CA ASN A 192 3.06 5.80 -1.23
C ASN A 192 4.34 4.98 -1.36
N THR A 193 4.41 4.09 -2.36
CA THR A 193 5.63 3.31 -2.64
C THR A 193 6.75 4.22 -3.13
N GLN A 194 6.46 5.15 -4.05
CA GLN A 194 7.45 6.13 -4.54
C GLN A 194 8.02 6.98 -3.39
N VAL A 195 7.16 7.49 -2.50
CA VAL A 195 7.57 8.27 -1.31
C VAL A 195 8.52 7.48 -0.43
N LYS A 196 8.20 6.21 -0.12
CA LYS A 196 9.06 5.36 0.71
C LYS A 196 10.41 5.08 0.08
N GLU A 197 10.46 4.91 -1.23
CA GLU A 197 11.73 4.74 -1.95
C GLU A 197 12.55 6.03 -1.93
N ALA A 198 11.93 7.20 -2.15
CA ALA A 198 12.61 8.50 -2.07
C ALA A 198 13.14 8.78 -0.66
N MET A 199 12.34 8.52 0.38
CA MET A 199 12.78 8.61 1.78
C MET A 199 13.96 7.68 2.05
N ARG A 200 13.99 6.49 1.45
CA ARG A 200 15.14 5.58 1.61
C ARG A 200 16.38 6.06 0.87
N LEU A 201 16.23 6.75 -0.27
CA LEU A 201 17.37 7.43 -0.91
C LEU A 201 17.96 8.47 0.04
N LYS A 202 17.12 9.34 0.63
CA LYS A 202 17.54 10.34 1.62
C LYS A 202 18.27 9.70 2.81
N GLN A 203 17.73 8.61 3.36
CA GLN A 203 18.33 7.91 4.50
C GLN A 203 19.68 7.24 4.19
N LYS A 204 19.94 6.87 2.94
CA LYS A 204 21.12 6.05 2.57
C LYS A 204 22.26 6.85 1.96
N HIS A 205 22.01 8.10 1.57
CA HIS A 205 23.01 8.96 0.95
C HIS A 205 23.26 10.17 1.83
N THR A 206 24.53 10.53 1.96
CA THR A 206 24.97 11.70 2.73
C THR A 206 24.33 12.96 2.17
N ASP A 207 23.93 13.88 3.05
CA ASP A 207 23.45 15.18 2.60
C ASP A 207 24.63 16.03 2.13
N ILE A 208 24.61 16.42 0.86
CA ILE A 208 25.67 17.19 0.21
C ILE A 208 25.06 18.39 -0.52
N PRO A 209 25.80 19.48 -0.71
CA PRO A 209 25.39 20.55 -1.63
C PRO A 209 25.15 19.97 -3.03
N LEU A 210 24.12 20.45 -3.72
CA LEU A 210 23.83 20.01 -5.09
C LEU A 210 24.97 20.33 -6.06
N SER A 211 25.78 21.36 -5.80
CA SER A 211 27.01 21.63 -6.55
C SER A 211 28.03 20.48 -6.53
N ARG A 212 27.97 19.59 -5.52
CA ARG A 212 28.81 18.37 -5.42
C ARG A 212 28.10 17.12 -5.96
N LEU A 213 26.85 17.23 -6.41
CA LEU A 213 26.12 16.14 -7.04
C LEU A 213 26.55 16.02 -8.52
N ASP A 214 27.82 15.70 -8.72
CA ASP A 214 28.44 15.49 -10.03
C ASP A 214 28.29 14.03 -10.51
N LEU A 215 28.85 13.74 -11.69
CA LEU A 215 28.77 12.41 -12.30
C LEU A 215 29.36 11.32 -11.38
N THR A 216 30.51 11.59 -10.78
CA THR A 216 31.23 10.66 -9.88
C THR A 216 30.39 10.33 -8.67
N THR A 217 29.76 11.35 -8.07
CA THR A 217 28.90 11.18 -6.91
C THR A 217 27.64 10.38 -7.26
N ILE A 218 27.00 10.69 -8.40
CA ILE A 218 25.83 9.93 -8.89
C ILE A 218 26.22 8.47 -9.17
N GLU A 219 27.39 8.22 -9.76
CA GLU A 219 27.89 6.86 -9.98
C GLU A 219 28.10 6.11 -8.67
N GLY A 220 28.66 6.77 -7.65
CA GLY A 220 28.79 6.21 -6.30
C GLY A 220 27.43 5.84 -5.70
N MET A 221 26.43 6.72 -5.84
CA MET A 221 25.06 6.45 -5.40
C MET A 221 24.42 5.26 -6.14
N MET A 222 24.61 5.16 -7.46
CA MET A 222 24.14 4.01 -8.25
C MET A 222 24.84 2.71 -7.84
N THR A 223 26.15 2.79 -7.61
CA THR A 223 26.99 1.66 -7.21
C THR A 223 26.58 1.08 -5.85
N LEU A 224 26.25 1.93 -4.87
CA LEU A 224 25.68 1.49 -3.59
C LEU A 224 24.51 0.54 -3.82
N TRP A 225 23.53 0.96 -4.64
CA TRP A 225 22.33 0.16 -4.89
C TRP A 225 22.62 -1.09 -5.73
N ARG A 226 23.52 -1.01 -6.71
CA ARG A 226 23.95 -2.17 -7.52
C ARG A 226 24.62 -3.26 -6.68
N ASN A 227 25.35 -2.87 -5.65
CA ASN A 227 25.99 -3.76 -4.69
C ASN A 227 25.04 -4.22 -3.58
N ARG A 228 23.78 -3.79 -3.60
CA ARG A 228 22.68 -4.21 -2.73
C ARG A 228 23.02 -4.00 -1.24
N PRO A 229 22.77 -2.81 -0.67
CA PRO A 229 23.06 -2.55 0.73
C PRO A 229 22.34 -3.57 1.62
N VAL A 230 22.96 -3.88 2.76
CA VAL A 230 22.41 -4.83 3.73
C VAL A 230 21.11 -4.28 4.32
N SER A 231 20.10 -5.14 4.40
CA SER A 231 18.84 -4.83 5.07
C SER A 231 19.05 -4.83 6.57
N GLN A 232 18.70 -3.72 7.22
CA GLN A 232 18.69 -3.62 8.69
C GLN A 232 17.80 -4.67 9.37
N LYS A 233 16.79 -5.20 8.66
CA LYS A 233 15.86 -6.18 9.22
C LYS A 233 16.35 -7.62 9.15
N SER A 234 17.03 -8.00 8.08
CA SER A 234 17.42 -9.39 7.84
C SER A 234 18.91 -9.64 7.97
N GLY A 235 19.76 -8.60 8.05
CA GLY A 235 21.23 -8.76 8.01
C GLY A 235 21.76 -9.20 6.64
N GLU A 236 20.89 -9.42 5.67
CA GLU A 236 21.20 -9.88 4.32
C GLU A 236 21.13 -8.75 3.29
N PRO A 237 21.86 -8.83 2.16
CA PRO A 237 21.70 -7.90 1.04
C PRO A 237 20.24 -7.79 0.60
N ILE A 238 19.79 -6.58 0.29
CA ILE A 238 18.44 -6.41 -0.25
C ILE A 238 18.25 -7.23 -1.55
N ARG A 239 17.00 -7.56 -1.87
CA ARG A 239 16.68 -8.30 -3.10
C ARG A 239 17.06 -7.49 -4.35
N VAL A 240 17.49 -8.17 -5.41
CA VAL A 240 17.84 -7.56 -6.71
C VAL A 240 16.78 -6.57 -7.18
N LYS A 241 15.52 -7.00 -7.22
CA LYS A 241 14.38 -6.15 -7.63
C LYS A 241 14.17 -4.92 -6.74
N THR A 242 14.50 -5.02 -5.45
CA THR A 242 14.43 -3.87 -4.56
C THR A 242 15.51 -2.86 -4.92
N ALA A 243 16.75 -3.29 -5.16
CA ALA A 243 17.83 -2.43 -5.62
C ALA A 243 17.52 -1.76 -6.97
N GLU A 244 17.02 -2.51 -7.96
CA GLU A 244 16.59 -1.97 -9.26
C GLU A 244 15.55 -0.85 -9.11
N SER A 245 14.60 -1.02 -8.17
CA SER A 245 13.58 0.00 -7.89
C SER A 245 14.20 1.30 -7.34
N HIS A 246 15.23 1.20 -6.49
CA HIS A 246 15.91 2.39 -5.95
C HIS A 246 16.78 3.07 -7.00
N ILE A 247 17.46 2.31 -7.87
CA ILE A 247 18.17 2.85 -9.03
C ILE A 247 17.21 3.62 -9.94
N LYS A 248 16.05 3.03 -10.25
CA LYS A 248 15.01 3.70 -11.04
C LYS A 248 14.48 4.96 -10.35
N ARG A 249 14.24 4.90 -9.04
CA ARG A 249 13.82 6.06 -8.24
C ARG A 249 14.87 7.17 -8.30
N LEU A 250 16.14 6.83 -8.17
CA LEU A 250 17.24 7.79 -8.23
C LEU A 250 17.30 8.48 -9.59
N LYS A 251 17.22 7.73 -10.70
CA LYS A 251 17.14 8.33 -12.05
C LYS A 251 15.93 9.26 -12.18
N ASN A 252 14.75 8.82 -11.73
CA ASN A 252 13.54 9.65 -11.78
C ASN A 252 13.67 10.94 -10.96
N PHE A 253 14.32 10.88 -9.81
CA PHE A 253 14.62 12.05 -8.98
C PHE A 253 15.57 13.01 -9.71
N LEU A 254 16.68 12.52 -10.26
CA LEU A 254 17.65 13.35 -10.99
C LEU A 254 17.01 14.05 -12.19
N TRP A 255 16.19 13.33 -12.97
CA TRP A 255 15.45 13.92 -14.09
C TRP A 255 14.40 14.93 -13.65
N TRP A 256 13.70 14.67 -12.53
CA TRP A 256 12.79 15.64 -11.97
C TRP A 256 13.53 16.90 -11.52
N LEU A 257 14.66 16.75 -10.83
CA LEU A 257 15.50 17.83 -10.31
C LEU A 257 16.04 18.71 -11.44
N HIS A 258 16.54 18.08 -12.51
CA HIS A 258 17.02 18.78 -13.71
C HIS A 258 15.96 19.69 -14.35
N ARG A 259 14.68 19.32 -14.27
CA ARG A 259 13.55 20.07 -14.85
C ARG A 259 13.00 21.17 -13.95
N GLN A 260 13.51 21.32 -12.73
CA GLN A 260 13.01 22.30 -11.78
C GLN A 260 13.80 23.60 -11.91
N ASP A 261 13.16 24.67 -12.36
CA ASP A 261 13.80 25.99 -12.55
C ASP A 261 14.33 26.59 -11.25
N LYS A 262 13.74 26.22 -10.11
CA LYS A 262 14.19 26.69 -8.79
C LYS A 262 15.61 26.23 -8.45
N TYR A 263 16.11 25.14 -9.04
CA TYR A 263 17.50 24.71 -8.87
C TYR A 263 18.32 25.06 -10.10
N ARG A 264 19.54 25.53 -9.88
CA ARG A 264 20.55 25.76 -10.91
C ARG A 264 21.23 24.47 -11.35
N TRP A 265 21.13 23.41 -10.54
CA TRP A 265 21.71 22.10 -10.86
C TRP A 265 21.15 21.53 -12.17
N ARG A 266 22.01 20.92 -12.98
CA ARG A 266 21.65 20.24 -14.22
C ARG A 266 22.27 18.85 -14.23
N ILE A 267 21.53 17.89 -14.78
CA ILE A 267 21.99 16.51 -14.87
C ILE A 267 23.23 16.42 -15.76
N PRO A 268 24.31 15.76 -15.31
CA PRO A 268 25.46 15.53 -16.18
C PRO A 268 25.07 14.70 -17.41
N PRO A 269 25.53 15.06 -18.63
CA PRO A 269 25.14 14.39 -19.88
C PRO A 269 25.36 12.87 -19.88
N GLU A 270 26.36 12.39 -19.15
CA GLU A 270 26.80 11.00 -19.10
C GLU A 270 25.98 10.12 -18.13
N VAL A 271 25.07 10.68 -17.34
CA VAL A 271 24.29 9.91 -16.34
C VAL A 271 23.52 8.76 -16.97
N GLU A 272 23.04 8.91 -18.21
CA GLU A 272 22.33 7.85 -18.93
C GLU A 272 23.23 6.66 -19.30
N ARG A 273 24.54 6.86 -19.40
CA ARG A 273 25.53 5.82 -19.72
C ARG A 273 26.01 5.05 -18.48
N LEU A 274 25.66 5.51 -17.28
CA LEU A 274 26.06 4.83 -16.05
C LEU A 274 25.48 3.42 -15.98
N ALA A 275 26.30 2.47 -15.53
CA ALA A 275 25.87 1.10 -15.37
C ALA A 275 24.76 1.00 -14.31
N VAL A 276 23.64 0.37 -14.67
CA VAL A 276 22.47 0.17 -13.78
C VAL A 276 22.26 -1.29 -13.38
N LYS A 277 23.04 -2.22 -13.95
CA LYS A 277 22.90 -3.65 -13.69
C LYS A 277 23.23 -3.95 -12.23
N VAL A 278 22.24 -4.51 -11.52
CA VAL A 278 22.37 -4.98 -10.14
C VAL A 278 23.09 -6.32 -10.13
N ARG A 279 23.99 -6.51 -9.17
CA ARG A 279 24.75 -7.76 -9.03
C ARG A 279 23.90 -8.84 -8.36
N GLU A 280 23.90 -10.02 -8.96
CA GLU A 280 23.35 -11.25 -8.37
C GLU A 280 24.49 -12.05 -7.75
N THR A 281 24.22 -12.83 -6.71
CA THR A 281 25.21 -13.80 -6.21
C THR A 281 25.21 -15.05 -7.10
N ASP A 282 26.31 -15.81 -7.06
CA ASP A 282 26.37 -17.11 -7.75
C ASP A 282 25.28 -18.05 -7.26
N ARG A 283 25.00 -18.05 -5.95
CA ARG A 283 23.89 -18.82 -5.37
C ARG A 283 22.54 -18.43 -5.96
N GLU A 284 22.27 -17.14 -6.20
CA GLU A 284 21.03 -16.68 -6.83
C GLU A 284 20.95 -17.08 -8.30
N THR A 285 22.08 -17.04 -9.02
CA THR A 285 22.19 -17.46 -10.41
C THR A 285 21.95 -18.96 -10.55
N GLN A 286 22.63 -19.77 -9.72
CA GLN A 286 22.52 -21.23 -9.71
C GLN A 286 21.12 -21.71 -9.29
N ARG A 287 20.38 -20.95 -8.48
CA ARG A 287 18.96 -21.26 -8.18
C ARG A 287 18.06 -21.28 -9.41
N ARG A 288 18.50 -20.70 -10.55
CA ARG A 288 17.77 -20.76 -11.83
C ARG A 288 18.03 -22.05 -12.61
N ALA A 289 19.02 -22.86 -12.22
CA ALA A 289 19.34 -24.15 -12.84
C ALA A 289 18.32 -25.23 -12.44
N ARG A 290 17.04 -24.97 -12.69
CA ARG A 290 15.94 -25.91 -12.50
C ARG A 290 14.86 -25.67 -13.55
N PRO A 291 14.15 -26.71 -14.02
CA PRO A 291 13.06 -26.52 -14.98
C PRO A 291 11.95 -25.58 -14.45
N GLN A 292 11.69 -25.63 -13.14
CA GLN A 292 10.66 -24.80 -12.51
C GLN A 292 11.16 -23.36 -12.28
N GLN A 293 10.92 -22.51 -13.29
CA GLN A 293 11.27 -21.08 -13.27
C GLN A 293 10.28 -20.22 -12.46
N VAL A 294 9.08 -20.74 -12.21
CA VAL A 294 8.01 -20.02 -11.51
C VAL A 294 7.41 -20.91 -10.43
N GLU A 295 7.28 -20.37 -9.23
CA GLU A 295 6.54 -21.04 -8.15
C GLU A 295 5.06 -21.17 -8.51
N THR A 296 4.63 -22.42 -8.68
CA THR A 296 3.26 -22.86 -8.94
C THR A 296 2.92 -24.00 -8.00
N TYR A 297 1.62 -24.18 -7.75
CA TYR A 297 1.10 -25.36 -7.08
C TYR A 297 0.96 -26.51 -8.09
N ASP A 298 1.25 -27.73 -7.67
CA ASP A 298 0.84 -28.93 -8.41
C ASP A 298 -0.61 -29.32 -8.07
N VAL A 299 -1.14 -30.34 -8.75
CA VAL A 299 -2.54 -30.77 -8.57
C VAL A 299 -2.77 -31.36 -7.17
N ALA A 300 -1.80 -32.10 -6.61
CA ALA A 300 -1.93 -32.69 -5.28
C ALA A 300 -1.95 -31.61 -4.18
N GLU A 301 -1.15 -30.57 -4.34
CA GLU A 301 -1.18 -29.40 -3.45
C GLU A 301 -2.50 -28.64 -3.56
N LEU A 302 -3.05 -28.49 -4.77
CA LEU A 302 -4.35 -27.86 -4.99
C LEU A 302 -5.50 -28.67 -4.35
N VAL A 303 -5.46 -30.00 -4.47
CA VAL A 303 -6.36 -30.93 -3.77
C VAL A 303 -6.32 -30.66 -2.27
N THR A 304 -5.14 -30.65 -1.67
CA THR A 304 -4.96 -30.38 -0.24
C THR A 304 -5.47 -28.99 0.13
N LEU A 305 -5.13 -27.95 -0.63
CA LEU A 305 -5.61 -26.59 -0.36
C LEU A 305 -7.14 -26.51 -0.40
N TYR A 306 -7.78 -27.09 -1.41
CA TYR A 306 -9.23 -27.02 -1.58
C TYR A 306 -9.98 -27.82 -0.52
N LYS A 307 -9.44 -28.99 -0.14
CA LYS A 307 -9.94 -29.82 0.95
C LYS A 307 -9.95 -29.08 2.29
N TYR A 308 -8.86 -28.37 2.61
CA TYR A 308 -8.70 -27.63 3.88
C TYR A 308 -9.32 -26.22 3.87
N ALA A 309 -9.72 -25.72 2.70
CA ALA A 309 -10.31 -24.40 2.56
C ALA A 309 -11.71 -24.32 3.16
N LEU A 310 -11.98 -23.24 3.88
CA LEU A 310 -13.33 -22.83 4.27
C LEU A 310 -14.10 -22.32 3.04
N PRO A 311 -15.44 -22.28 3.07
CA PRO A 311 -16.24 -21.86 1.91
C PRO A 311 -15.79 -20.53 1.29
N PHE A 312 -15.51 -19.51 2.11
CA PHE A 312 -15.01 -18.23 1.60
C PHE A 312 -13.63 -18.33 0.92
N GLU A 313 -12.72 -19.15 1.46
CA GLU A 313 -11.40 -19.33 0.86
C GLU A 313 -11.48 -20.14 -0.44
N ARG A 314 -12.45 -21.06 -0.56
CA ARG A 314 -12.77 -21.75 -1.82
C ARG A 314 -13.22 -20.78 -2.91
N VAL A 315 -14.00 -19.75 -2.58
CA VAL A 315 -14.33 -18.67 -3.54
C VAL A 315 -13.05 -18.04 -4.10
N TYR A 316 -12.09 -17.71 -3.22
CA TYR A 316 -10.83 -17.11 -3.66
C TYR A 316 -9.98 -18.09 -4.49
N LEU A 317 -9.87 -19.35 -4.06
CA LEU A 317 -9.17 -20.41 -4.80
C LEU A 317 -9.73 -20.57 -6.21
N LEU A 318 -11.05 -20.69 -6.33
CA LEU A 318 -11.74 -20.87 -7.61
C LEU A 318 -11.59 -19.66 -8.52
N LEU A 319 -11.72 -18.43 -8.02
CA LEU A 319 -11.47 -17.24 -8.83
C LEU A 319 -10.00 -17.12 -9.26
N GLY A 320 -9.05 -17.54 -8.42
CA GLY A 320 -7.63 -17.58 -8.76
C GLY A 320 -7.29 -18.63 -9.83
N MET A 321 -7.92 -19.81 -9.75
CA MET A 321 -7.70 -20.91 -10.69
C MET A 321 -8.50 -20.73 -11.99
N ASN A 322 -9.82 -20.54 -11.90
CA ASN A 322 -10.70 -20.41 -13.06
C ASN A 322 -10.49 -19.12 -13.85
N CYS A 323 -10.30 -17.97 -13.17
CA CYS A 323 -10.24 -16.65 -13.82
C CYS A 323 -8.84 -16.02 -13.77
N GLY A 324 -7.86 -16.71 -13.17
CA GLY A 324 -6.52 -16.16 -13.00
C GLY A 324 -6.50 -14.94 -12.08
N PHE A 325 -7.48 -14.72 -11.20
CA PHE A 325 -7.53 -13.51 -10.39
C PHE A 325 -6.42 -13.47 -9.33
N SER A 326 -5.83 -12.30 -9.13
CA SER A 326 -5.00 -12.04 -7.96
C SER A 326 -5.79 -11.26 -6.91
N ILE A 327 -5.12 -10.86 -5.83
CA ILE A 327 -5.72 -10.14 -4.70
C ILE A 327 -6.55 -8.93 -5.17
N ALA A 328 -6.00 -8.14 -6.10
CA ALA A 328 -6.67 -6.93 -6.60
C ALA A 328 -7.94 -7.27 -7.40
N GLU A 329 -7.84 -8.20 -8.36
CA GLU A 329 -9.00 -8.58 -9.16
C GLU A 329 -10.10 -9.22 -8.30
N PHE A 330 -9.74 -10.06 -7.32
CA PHE A 330 -10.69 -10.61 -6.35
C PHE A 330 -11.41 -9.51 -5.55
N GLY A 331 -10.64 -8.60 -4.95
CA GLY A 331 -11.21 -7.59 -4.05
C GLY A 331 -12.00 -6.47 -4.75
N THR A 332 -11.87 -6.33 -6.07
CA THR A 332 -12.62 -5.33 -6.85
C THR A 332 -13.61 -5.95 -7.84
N LEU A 333 -13.94 -7.23 -7.72
CA LEU A 333 -14.98 -7.86 -8.55
C LEU A 333 -16.35 -7.31 -8.14
N ARG A 334 -17.11 -6.78 -9.10
CA ARG A 334 -18.45 -6.21 -8.87
C ARG A 334 -19.55 -7.15 -9.36
N LEU A 335 -20.76 -6.99 -8.85
CA LEU A 335 -21.90 -7.86 -9.19
C LEU A 335 -22.32 -7.71 -10.66
N ASN A 336 -22.31 -6.50 -11.22
CA ASN A 336 -22.58 -6.23 -12.64
C ASN A 336 -21.53 -6.79 -13.62
N GLN A 337 -20.46 -7.43 -13.12
CA GLN A 337 -19.46 -8.10 -13.95
C GLN A 337 -19.69 -9.61 -14.02
N ILE A 338 -20.75 -10.11 -13.37
CA ILE A 338 -21.05 -11.53 -13.20
C ILE A 338 -22.36 -11.83 -13.92
N PHE A 339 -22.30 -12.81 -14.83
CA PHE A 339 -23.40 -13.17 -15.71
C PHE A 339 -23.68 -14.66 -15.54
N LEU A 340 -24.67 -15.00 -14.71
CA LEU A 340 -24.95 -16.39 -14.34
C LEU A 340 -26.05 -16.99 -15.22
N ARG A 341 -25.86 -18.25 -15.61
CA ARG A 341 -26.85 -19.10 -16.31
C ARG A 341 -27.50 -18.36 -17.47
N GLN A 342 -26.64 -17.87 -18.37
CA GLN A 342 -27.07 -17.18 -19.57
C GLN A 342 -26.11 -17.46 -20.73
N LYS A 343 -26.68 -17.50 -21.93
CA LYS A 343 -25.93 -17.57 -23.18
C LYS A 343 -25.00 -16.36 -23.33
N HIS A 344 -23.85 -16.52 -23.98
CA HIS A 344 -22.89 -15.43 -24.13
C HIS A 344 -23.41 -14.29 -25.03
N GLY A 345 -24.08 -14.65 -26.12
CA GLY A 345 -24.66 -13.73 -27.10
C GLY A 345 -23.72 -13.30 -28.24
N TYR A 346 -22.46 -13.78 -28.25
CA TYR A 346 -21.45 -13.42 -29.28
C TYR A 346 -20.72 -14.64 -29.83
N ASP A 347 -21.40 -15.78 -29.89
CA ASP A 347 -20.83 -17.09 -30.20
C ASP A 347 -20.04 -17.12 -31.53
N ALA A 348 -20.59 -16.50 -32.57
CA ALA A 348 -19.96 -16.42 -33.89
C ALA A 348 -18.65 -15.62 -33.86
N LEU A 349 -18.65 -14.46 -33.18
CA LEU A 349 -17.45 -13.63 -33.00
C LEU A 349 -16.35 -14.37 -32.22
N LEU A 350 -16.77 -15.15 -31.22
CA LEU A 350 -15.87 -15.88 -30.34
C LEU A 350 -15.36 -17.20 -30.93
N GLY A 351 -16.04 -17.74 -31.94
CA GLY A 351 -15.82 -19.11 -32.39
C GLY A 351 -16.06 -20.12 -31.28
N TYR A 352 -17.10 -19.90 -30.47
CA TYR A 352 -17.46 -20.71 -29.31
C TYR A 352 -18.99 -20.79 -29.16
N ALA A 353 -19.55 -22.00 -29.24
CA ALA A 353 -20.98 -22.23 -29.08
C ALA A 353 -21.36 -22.22 -27.59
N SER A 354 -22.08 -21.19 -27.15
CA SER A 354 -22.46 -21.05 -25.75
C SER A 354 -23.88 -21.54 -25.47
N THR A 355 -24.13 -21.98 -24.23
CA THR A 355 -25.43 -22.49 -23.79
C THR A 355 -26.05 -21.63 -22.69
N PRO A 356 -27.38 -21.69 -22.47
CA PRO A 356 -28.04 -20.97 -21.38
C PRO A 356 -27.60 -21.40 -19.97
N GLU A 357 -26.98 -22.56 -19.81
CA GLU A 357 -26.53 -23.06 -18.50
C GLU A 357 -25.16 -22.50 -18.10
N GLN A 358 -24.42 -21.94 -19.06
CA GLN A 358 -23.09 -21.39 -18.84
C GLN A 358 -23.14 -20.04 -18.13
N SER A 359 -22.02 -19.68 -17.52
CA SER A 359 -21.88 -18.45 -16.75
C SER A 359 -20.53 -17.79 -17.03
N TRP A 360 -20.46 -16.48 -16.84
CA TRP A 360 -19.35 -15.66 -17.29
C TRP A 360 -18.97 -14.63 -16.24
N ILE A 361 -17.68 -14.30 -16.19
CA ILE A 361 -17.21 -13.00 -15.68
C ILE A 361 -16.68 -12.20 -16.85
N LYS A 362 -17.17 -10.96 -17.00
CA LYS A 362 -16.74 -10.02 -18.03
C LYS A 362 -16.34 -8.71 -17.37
N ARG A 363 -15.09 -8.27 -17.57
CA ARG A 363 -14.60 -7.04 -16.92
C ARG A 363 -13.38 -6.43 -17.59
N VAL A 364 -13.22 -5.13 -17.39
CA VAL A 364 -11.97 -4.43 -17.69
C VAL A 364 -11.03 -4.49 -16.48
N ARG A 365 -9.80 -4.94 -16.72
CA ARG A 365 -8.76 -4.97 -15.69
C ARG A 365 -8.21 -3.57 -15.43
N ILE A 366 -8.50 -3.01 -14.26
CA ILE A 366 -8.16 -1.63 -13.86
C ILE A 366 -6.69 -1.26 -14.16
N LYS A 367 -5.75 -2.15 -13.86
CA LYS A 367 -4.30 -1.87 -14.02
C LYS A 367 -3.87 -1.71 -15.49
N THR A 368 -4.38 -2.55 -16.37
CA THR A 368 -3.95 -2.61 -17.78
C THR A 368 -4.98 -2.01 -18.73
N LYS A 369 -6.18 -1.67 -18.25
CA LYS A 369 -7.34 -1.23 -19.03
C LYS A 369 -7.74 -2.22 -20.12
N VAL A 370 -7.35 -3.48 -19.94
CA VAL A 370 -7.59 -4.57 -20.88
C VAL A 370 -8.88 -5.29 -20.50
N TYR A 371 -9.74 -5.50 -21.48
CA TYR A 371 -10.93 -6.34 -21.34
C TYR A 371 -10.58 -7.82 -21.16
N GLY A 372 -11.34 -8.52 -20.33
CA GLY A 372 -11.21 -9.95 -20.08
C GLY A 372 -12.56 -10.61 -19.87
N GLU A 373 -12.73 -11.78 -20.49
CA GLU A 373 -13.88 -12.66 -20.32
C GLU A 373 -13.43 -14.04 -19.87
N PHE A 374 -14.23 -14.64 -18.98
CA PHE A 374 -13.94 -15.95 -18.39
C PHE A 374 -15.22 -16.78 -18.36
N LEU A 375 -15.18 -17.96 -18.97
CA LEU A 375 -16.17 -19.01 -18.73
C LEU A 375 -16.00 -19.53 -17.30
N LEU A 376 -17.10 -19.69 -16.58
CA LEU A 376 -17.09 -20.17 -15.20
C LEU A 376 -17.35 -21.67 -15.12
N TRP A 377 -16.56 -22.35 -14.30
CA TRP A 377 -16.82 -23.73 -13.92
C TRP A 377 -18.09 -23.82 -13.06
N PRO A 378 -18.83 -24.95 -13.10
CA PRO A 378 -19.95 -25.20 -12.20
C PRO A 378 -19.60 -24.97 -10.71
N GLU A 379 -18.41 -25.37 -10.28
CA GLU A 379 -17.92 -25.16 -8.91
C GLU A 379 -17.72 -23.67 -8.61
N THR A 380 -17.21 -22.90 -9.58
CA THR A 380 -17.06 -21.44 -9.45
C THR A 380 -18.42 -20.75 -9.43
N VAL A 381 -19.39 -21.22 -10.21
CA VAL A 381 -20.78 -20.71 -10.19
C VAL A 381 -21.39 -20.91 -8.80
N GLN A 382 -21.31 -22.11 -8.23
CA GLN A 382 -21.78 -22.38 -6.86
C GLN A 382 -21.11 -21.46 -5.83
N ALA A 383 -19.79 -21.27 -5.96
CA ALA A 383 -19.03 -20.38 -5.09
C ALA A 383 -19.50 -18.92 -5.16
N ILE A 384 -19.80 -18.45 -6.38
CA ILE A 384 -20.29 -17.10 -6.62
C ILE A 384 -21.72 -16.94 -6.11
N GLU A 385 -22.61 -17.89 -6.38
CA GLU A 385 -23.98 -17.89 -5.85
C GLU A 385 -23.97 -17.80 -4.32
N TRP A 386 -23.14 -18.61 -3.66
CA TRP A 386 -22.94 -18.54 -2.20
C TRP A 386 -22.41 -17.17 -1.74
N ALA A 387 -21.45 -16.60 -2.47
CA ALA A 387 -20.91 -15.28 -2.15
C ALA A 387 -21.94 -14.16 -2.34
N ILE A 388 -22.79 -14.24 -3.37
CA ILE A 388 -23.90 -13.31 -3.62
C ILE A 388 -24.90 -13.39 -2.47
N ASP A 389 -25.31 -14.58 -2.04
CA ASP A 389 -26.24 -14.76 -0.93
C ASP A 389 -25.72 -14.21 0.39
N ARG A 390 -24.41 -14.34 0.63
CA ARG A 390 -23.75 -13.69 1.74
C ARG A 390 -23.75 -12.17 1.59
N ARG A 391 -23.48 -11.67 0.38
CA ARG A 391 -23.40 -10.24 0.07
C ARG A 391 -24.75 -9.52 0.16
N ARG A 392 -25.85 -10.21 -0.17
CA ARG A 392 -27.25 -9.74 -0.01
C ARG A 392 -27.60 -9.38 1.42
N LYS A 393 -26.99 -10.06 2.40
CA LYS A 393 -27.22 -9.83 3.83
C LYS A 393 -26.43 -8.65 4.40
N GLN A 394 -25.65 -7.96 3.57
CA GLN A 394 -24.77 -6.87 3.97
C GLN A 394 -25.26 -5.53 3.39
N PRO A 395 -25.01 -4.39 4.08
CA PRO A 395 -25.43 -3.07 3.60
C PRO A 395 -24.93 -2.72 2.20
N GLY A 396 -25.63 -1.81 1.51
CA GLY A 396 -25.23 -1.29 0.20
C GLY A 396 -25.18 -2.35 -0.90
N PHE A 397 -26.05 -3.36 -0.86
CA PHE A 397 -26.21 -4.33 -1.93
C PHE A 397 -26.85 -3.66 -3.16
N GLY A 398 -26.29 -3.89 -4.34
CA GLY A 398 -26.72 -3.32 -5.61
C GLY A 398 -25.79 -3.75 -6.75
N GLU A 399 -26.13 -3.43 -7.99
CA GLU A 399 -25.40 -3.94 -9.17
C GLU A 399 -23.91 -3.56 -9.18
N ASP A 400 -23.56 -2.36 -8.74
CA ASP A 400 -22.17 -1.91 -8.65
C ASP A 400 -21.44 -2.38 -7.39
N ALA A 401 -22.10 -3.09 -6.48
CA ALA A 401 -21.50 -3.53 -5.24
C ALA A 401 -20.34 -4.52 -5.47
N LEU A 402 -19.33 -4.47 -4.60
CA LEU A 402 -18.31 -5.52 -4.55
C LEU A 402 -18.92 -6.86 -4.14
N LEU A 403 -18.52 -7.94 -4.82
CA LEU A 403 -18.96 -9.30 -4.52
C LEU A 403 -18.53 -9.72 -3.11
N CYS A 404 -17.26 -9.49 -2.76
CA CYS A 404 -16.67 -9.99 -1.52
C CYS A 404 -16.32 -8.86 -0.55
N LEU A 405 -16.95 -8.90 0.62
CA LEU A 405 -16.62 -8.06 1.78
C LEU A 405 -16.34 -8.93 3.01
N THR A 406 -15.63 -8.39 3.98
CA THR A 406 -15.46 -9.05 5.29
C THR A 406 -16.82 -9.17 5.99
N GLU A 407 -16.89 -9.92 7.08
CA GLU A 407 -18.09 -10.01 7.94
C GLU A 407 -18.58 -8.65 8.43
N ARG A 408 -17.66 -7.71 8.62
CA ARG A 408 -17.95 -6.34 9.04
C ARG A 408 -18.26 -5.39 7.87
N GLY A 409 -18.49 -5.92 6.67
CA GLY A 409 -18.79 -5.12 5.47
C GLY A 409 -17.60 -4.35 4.89
N MET A 410 -16.36 -4.65 5.30
CA MET A 410 -15.18 -3.93 4.81
C MET A 410 -14.63 -4.57 3.52
N PRO A 411 -14.14 -3.79 2.56
CA PRO A 411 -13.45 -4.33 1.38
C PRO A 411 -12.20 -5.14 1.74
N PHE A 412 -11.91 -6.22 1.00
CA PHE A 412 -10.67 -6.99 1.21
C PHE A 412 -9.42 -6.26 0.69
N VAL A 413 -9.60 -5.41 -0.30
CA VAL A 413 -8.57 -4.54 -0.89
C VAL A 413 -8.91 -3.09 -0.63
N GLY A 414 -7.89 -2.24 -0.58
CA GLY A 414 -8.03 -0.82 -0.24
C GLY A 414 -6.80 -0.35 0.51
N GLN A 415 -6.77 0.92 0.88
CA GLN A 415 -5.67 1.49 1.67
C GLN A 415 -6.01 1.46 3.16
N THR A 416 -4.99 1.19 3.98
CA THR A 416 -5.07 1.38 5.43
C THR A 416 -4.94 2.86 5.77
N LYS A 417 -5.21 3.24 7.03
CA LYS A 417 -5.00 4.62 7.51
C LYS A 417 -3.58 5.16 7.23
N GLY A 418 -2.58 4.27 7.25
CA GLY A 418 -1.18 4.60 6.93
C GLY A 418 -0.81 4.50 5.44
N GLY A 419 -1.79 4.51 4.53
CA GLY A 419 -1.56 4.50 3.06
C GLY A 419 -1.09 3.16 2.46
N ASN A 420 -0.90 2.12 3.28
CA ASN A 420 -0.50 0.79 2.83
C ASN A 420 -1.66 0.04 2.20
N ASN A 421 -1.37 -0.88 1.28
CA ASN A 421 -2.39 -1.82 0.79
C ASN A 421 -2.88 -2.73 1.93
N SER A 422 -4.19 -2.98 1.97
CA SER A 422 -4.83 -3.94 2.86
C SER A 422 -4.18 -5.32 2.72
N THR A 423 -3.82 -5.90 3.86
CA THR A 423 -3.26 -7.26 3.97
C THR A 423 -4.32 -8.29 4.36
N ARG A 424 -5.61 -7.93 4.40
CA ARG A 424 -6.69 -8.78 4.93
C ARG A 424 -6.74 -10.14 4.25
N LEU A 425 -6.81 -10.17 2.91
CA LEU A 425 -6.85 -11.44 2.17
C LEU A 425 -5.55 -12.25 2.34
N THR A 426 -4.40 -11.56 2.35
CA THR A 426 -3.10 -12.19 2.61
C THR A 426 -3.05 -12.83 4.00
N LYS A 427 -3.65 -12.20 5.02
CA LYS A 427 -3.77 -12.75 6.37
C LYS A 427 -4.67 -13.98 6.39
N HIS A 428 -5.83 -13.94 5.71
CA HIS A 428 -6.70 -15.12 5.57
C HIS A 428 -5.97 -16.30 4.89
N TRP A 429 -5.11 -16.02 3.92
CA TRP A 429 -4.34 -17.05 3.24
C TRP A 429 -3.26 -17.68 4.14
N TYR A 430 -2.36 -16.87 4.71
CA TYR A 430 -1.24 -17.41 5.50
C TYR A 430 -1.69 -17.88 6.88
N SER A 431 -2.34 -17.00 7.64
CA SER A 431 -2.73 -17.27 9.03
C SER A 431 -4.06 -18.03 9.16
N GLY A 432 -4.74 -18.27 8.03
CA GLY A 432 -5.95 -19.08 7.97
C GLY A 432 -5.65 -20.40 7.27
N LEU A 433 -5.78 -20.42 5.95
CA LEU A 433 -5.69 -21.64 5.16
C LEU A 433 -4.35 -22.38 5.34
N LEU A 434 -3.22 -21.71 5.10
CA LEU A 434 -1.93 -22.38 5.14
C LEU A 434 -1.57 -22.86 6.54
N ASP A 435 -1.86 -22.08 7.59
CA ASP A 435 -1.67 -22.56 8.97
C ASP A 435 -2.51 -23.80 9.28
N ARG A 436 -3.74 -23.91 8.74
CA ARG A 436 -4.55 -25.13 8.92
C ARG A 436 -3.99 -26.31 8.14
N VAL A 437 -3.48 -26.11 6.93
CA VAL A 437 -2.83 -27.18 6.14
C VAL A 437 -1.55 -27.63 6.83
N CYS A 438 -0.70 -26.70 7.27
CA CYS A 438 0.60 -26.99 7.88
C CYS A 438 0.51 -27.70 9.24
N LYS A 439 -0.68 -27.72 9.88
CA LYS A 439 -0.91 -28.56 11.07
C LYS A 439 -0.82 -30.05 10.75
N ASP A 440 -1.30 -30.45 9.57
CA ASP A 440 -1.33 -31.86 9.13
C ASP A 440 -0.23 -32.18 8.12
N TYR A 441 0.30 -31.15 7.42
CA TYR A 441 1.37 -31.27 6.41
C TYR A 441 2.48 -30.26 6.69
N THR A 442 3.41 -30.59 7.58
CA THR A 442 4.46 -29.67 8.05
C THR A 442 5.36 -29.12 6.94
N ASP A 443 5.61 -29.93 5.90
CA ASP A 443 6.46 -29.57 4.77
C ASP A 443 5.69 -28.89 3.62
N PHE A 444 4.40 -28.61 3.81
CA PHE A 444 3.59 -27.97 2.78
C PHE A 444 4.11 -26.58 2.43
N ARG A 445 4.31 -26.33 1.12
CA ARG A 445 4.92 -25.09 0.64
C ARG A 445 4.02 -23.88 0.90
N ARG A 446 4.56 -22.90 1.62
CA ARG A 446 3.85 -21.65 1.95
C ARG A 446 3.99 -20.62 0.82
N LEU A 447 3.33 -20.89 -0.31
CA LEU A 447 3.34 -19.95 -1.44
C LEU A 447 2.32 -18.81 -1.25
N SER A 448 2.61 -17.66 -1.86
CA SER A 448 1.72 -16.49 -1.78
C SER A 448 0.40 -16.71 -2.53
N PRO A 449 -0.69 -15.97 -2.18
CA PRO A 449 -1.98 -16.05 -2.88
C PRO A 449 -1.87 -15.86 -4.41
N LYS A 450 -0.91 -15.03 -4.86
CA LYS A 450 -0.64 -14.77 -6.28
C LYS A 450 -0.21 -16.04 -7.04
N CYS A 451 0.25 -17.07 -6.36
CA CYS A 451 0.69 -18.31 -6.98
C CYS A 451 -0.46 -19.09 -7.61
N LEU A 452 -1.72 -18.91 -7.16
CA LEU A 452 -2.89 -19.46 -7.86
C LEU A 452 -2.99 -18.94 -9.31
N ARG A 453 -2.86 -17.62 -9.49
CA ARG A 453 -2.82 -17.00 -10.81
C ARG A 453 -1.64 -17.48 -11.65
N LYS A 454 -0.49 -17.74 -11.03
CA LYS A 454 0.68 -18.30 -11.73
C LYS A 454 0.39 -19.73 -12.17
N THR A 455 -0.20 -20.55 -11.30
CA THR A 455 -0.57 -21.94 -11.58
C THR A 455 -1.56 -22.00 -12.73
N SER A 456 -2.68 -21.28 -12.67
CA SER A 456 -3.66 -21.26 -13.76
C SER A 456 -3.09 -20.71 -15.06
N GLY A 457 -2.27 -19.65 -14.99
CA GLY A 457 -1.56 -19.15 -16.16
C GLY A 457 -0.60 -20.18 -16.77
N ASN A 458 0.10 -20.95 -15.94
CA ASN A 458 0.99 -22.01 -16.41
C ASN A 458 0.21 -23.14 -17.09
N MET A 459 -0.88 -23.60 -16.48
CA MET A 459 -1.76 -24.62 -17.05
C MET A 459 -2.37 -24.16 -18.40
N VAL A 460 -2.89 -22.93 -18.49
CA VAL A 460 -3.40 -22.38 -19.76
C VAL A 460 -2.29 -22.29 -20.81
N ARG A 461 -1.07 -21.94 -20.41
CA ARG A 461 0.07 -21.90 -21.34
C ARG A 461 0.43 -23.28 -21.87
N GLU A 462 0.39 -24.30 -21.02
CA GLU A 462 0.63 -25.69 -21.42
C GLU A 462 -0.47 -26.21 -22.35
N ILE A 463 -1.72 -25.82 -22.12
CA ILE A 463 -2.88 -26.24 -22.93
C ILE A 463 -2.93 -25.53 -24.28
N ALA A 464 -2.77 -24.20 -24.31
CA ALA A 464 -3.12 -23.38 -25.46
C ALA A 464 -2.04 -22.35 -25.86
N GLY A 465 -0.85 -22.42 -25.27
CA GLY A 465 0.28 -21.59 -25.64
C GLY A 465 0.32 -20.20 -24.97
N GLY A 466 1.36 -19.43 -25.33
CA GLY A 466 1.72 -18.18 -24.67
C GLY A 466 0.73 -17.03 -24.90
N GLU A 467 0.17 -16.93 -26.10
CA GLU A 467 -0.82 -15.90 -26.46
C GLU A 467 -2.10 -16.06 -25.63
N ILE A 468 -2.67 -17.27 -25.59
CA ILE A 468 -3.91 -17.55 -24.86
C ILE A 468 -3.73 -17.34 -23.36
N MET A 469 -2.58 -17.72 -22.79
CA MET A 469 -2.23 -17.37 -21.41
C MET A 469 -2.16 -15.86 -21.20
N ALA A 470 -1.62 -15.10 -22.15
CA ALA A 470 -1.52 -13.65 -22.05
C ALA A 470 -2.90 -12.97 -22.11
N VAL A 471 -3.81 -13.46 -22.96
CA VAL A 471 -5.21 -13.03 -23.04
C VAL A 471 -5.94 -13.38 -21.74
N PHE A 472 -5.83 -14.62 -21.26
CA PHE A 472 -6.38 -15.07 -19.98
C PHE A 472 -5.90 -14.20 -18.80
N HIS A 473 -4.64 -13.74 -18.83
CA HIS A 473 -4.11 -12.83 -17.83
C HIS A 473 -4.43 -11.35 -18.07
N CYS A 474 -5.17 -11.00 -19.11
CA CYS A 474 -5.47 -9.61 -19.46
C CYS A 474 -4.19 -8.76 -19.56
N ARG A 475 -3.13 -9.31 -20.17
CA ARG A 475 -1.89 -8.57 -20.40
C ARG A 475 -2.14 -7.48 -21.45
N GLY A 476 -1.46 -6.35 -21.29
CA GLY A 476 -1.55 -5.19 -22.21
C GLY A 476 -1.05 -5.51 -23.62
N GLN A 477 -0.18 -6.51 -23.75
CA GLN A 477 0.31 -7.01 -25.02
C GLN A 477 0.21 -8.54 -24.97
N ALA A 478 -0.71 -9.11 -25.74
CA ALA A 478 -0.93 -10.56 -25.79
C ALA A 478 0.16 -11.27 -26.61
N VAL A 479 0.47 -10.73 -27.79
CA VAL A 479 1.53 -11.21 -28.68
C VAL A 479 2.76 -10.34 -28.49
N LYS A 480 3.80 -10.87 -27.84
CA LYS A 480 5.00 -10.07 -27.52
C LYS A 480 5.77 -9.57 -28.74
N THR A 481 5.73 -10.32 -29.83
CA THR A 481 6.45 -10.02 -31.07
C THR A 481 5.71 -9.00 -31.93
N ASP A 482 4.45 -8.72 -31.65
CA ASP A 482 3.61 -7.81 -32.43
C ASP A 482 2.80 -6.89 -31.51
N HIS A 483 3.17 -5.61 -31.49
CA HIS A 483 2.51 -4.60 -30.68
C HIS A 483 1.22 -4.06 -31.31
N LEU A 484 0.96 -4.38 -32.59
CA LEU A 484 -0.20 -3.94 -33.36
C LEU A 484 -1.32 -5.00 -33.40
N ALA A 485 -1.03 -6.25 -33.02
CA ALA A 485 -2.03 -7.32 -33.00
C ALA A 485 -3.31 -6.94 -32.22
N ASP A 486 -3.16 -6.32 -31.04
CA ASP A 486 -4.29 -5.85 -30.21
C ASP A 486 -5.01 -4.61 -30.78
N VAL A 487 -4.45 -3.94 -31.80
CA VAL A 487 -5.07 -2.79 -32.51
C VAL A 487 -5.94 -3.26 -33.68
N TYR A 488 -5.49 -4.29 -34.41
CA TYR A 488 -6.14 -4.73 -35.66
C TYR A 488 -6.93 -6.02 -35.53
N SER A 489 -6.87 -6.72 -34.39
CA SER A 489 -7.56 -7.99 -34.22
C SER A 489 -8.25 -8.12 -32.86
N ASN A 490 -9.32 -8.90 -32.85
CA ASN A 490 -10.02 -9.26 -31.62
C ASN A 490 -9.26 -10.33 -30.85
N ARG A 491 -9.29 -10.24 -29.52
CA ARG A 491 -8.70 -11.26 -28.66
C ARG A 491 -9.48 -12.58 -28.75
N PRO A 492 -8.81 -13.73 -28.86
CA PRO A 492 -9.46 -15.01 -29.10
C PRO A 492 -10.06 -15.64 -27.83
N PHE A 493 -11.06 -15.02 -27.21
CA PHE A 493 -11.66 -15.50 -25.96
C PHE A 493 -12.29 -16.91 -26.08
N GLY A 494 -12.81 -17.30 -27.24
CA GLY A 494 -13.28 -18.69 -27.43
C GLY A 494 -12.17 -19.74 -27.27
N LYS A 495 -10.91 -19.42 -27.59
CA LYS A 495 -9.75 -20.28 -27.30
C LYS A 495 -9.42 -20.30 -25.80
N VAL A 496 -9.63 -19.18 -25.09
CA VAL A 496 -9.50 -19.12 -23.63
C VAL A 496 -10.55 -20.00 -22.96
N PHE A 497 -11.80 -19.99 -23.43
CA PHE A 497 -12.88 -20.80 -22.86
C PHE A 497 -12.60 -22.30 -22.97
N ARG A 498 -12.18 -22.77 -24.15
CA ARG A 498 -11.74 -24.16 -24.35
C ARG A 498 -10.58 -24.54 -23.41
N ALA A 499 -9.60 -23.66 -23.24
CA ALA A 499 -8.49 -23.90 -22.31
C ALA A 499 -8.95 -23.96 -20.84
N ILE A 500 -9.95 -23.16 -20.46
CA ILE A 500 -10.56 -23.18 -19.13
C ILE A 500 -11.31 -24.50 -18.88
N GLU A 501 -12.02 -25.03 -19.88
CA GLU A 501 -12.72 -26.32 -19.78
C GLU A 501 -11.74 -27.48 -19.62
N GLU A 502 -10.68 -27.52 -20.43
CA GLU A 502 -9.63 -28.55 -20.30
C GLU A 502 -8.90 -28.45 -18.96
N MET A 503 -8.62 -27.22 -18.50
CA MET A 503 -8.06 -27.00 -17.16
C MET A 503 -8.99 -27.53 -16.06
N ARG A 504 -10.31 -27.40 -16.21
CA ARG A 504 -11.29 -27.98 -15.27
C ARG A 504 -11.15 -29.51 -15.24
N ALA A 505 -11.07 -30.14 -16.41
CA ALA A 505 -10.94 -31.60 -16.51
C ALA A 505 -9.69 -32.11 -15.78
N LYS A 506 -8.55 -31.42 -15.93
CA LYS A 506 -7.30 -31.74 -15.21
C LYS A 506 -7.40 -31.54 -13.69
N LEU A 507 -8.26 -30.61 -13.25
CA LEU A 507 -8.49 -30.29 -11.84
C LEU A 507 -9.65 -31.07 -11.22
N LYS A 508 -10.24 -32.03 -11.92
CA LYS A 508 -11.30 -32.90 -11.40
C LYS A 508 -10.99 -33.48 -9.99
N PRO A 509 -9.76 -33.99 -9.71
CA PRO A 509 -9.42 -34.49 -8.38
C PRO A 509 -9.53 -33.43 -7.27
N MET A 510 -9.27 -32.15 -7.58
CA MET A 510 -9.38 -31.05 -6.61
C MET A 510 -10.83 -30.87 -6.14
N PHE A 511 -11.80 -30.96 -7.04
CA PHE A 511 -13.21 -30.78 -6.72
C PHE A 511 -13.77 -31.98 -5.95
N GLU A 512 -13.36 -33.19 -6.30
CA GLU A 512 -13.80 -34.44 -5.67
C GLU A 512 -13.23 -34.64 -4.25
N ALA A 513 -12.20 -33.87 -3.88
CA ALA A 513 -11.55 -33.97 -2.58
C ALA A 513 -12.41 -33.50 -1.39
N VAL A 514 -13.52 -32.79 -1.65
CA VAL A 514 -14.42 -32.29 -0.60
C VAL A 514 -15.66 -33.18 -0.56
N GLN A 515 -15.83 -33.89 0.56
CA GLN A 515 -17.04 -34.68 0.82
C GLN A 515 -18.16 -33.76 1.32
N GLY A 516 -19.32 -33.80 0.66
CA GLY A 516 -20.49 -32.98 0.98
C GLY A 516 -20.51 -31.61 0.30
N ASP A 517 -21.40 -30.73 0.75
CA ASP A 517 -21.60 -29.39 0.17
C ASP A 517 -20.39 -28.47 0.43
N PRO A 518 -19.63 -28.05 -0.61
CA PRO A 518 -18.48 -27.16 -0.43
C PRO A 518 -18.87 -25.73 -0.01
N PHE A 519 -20.15 -25.35 -0.18
CA PHE A 519 -20.69 -24.01 0.07
C PHE A 519 -22.00 -24.06 0.88
N PRO A 520 -21.96 -24.54 2.15
CA PRO A 520 -23.16 -24.70 2.96
C PRO A 520 -23.86 -23.36 3.24
N ARG A 521 -25.20 -23.39 3.19
CA ARG A 521 -26.07 -22.22 3.50
C ARG A 521 -25.84 -21.66 4.91
N GLN A 522 -25.51 -22.52 5.87
CA GLN A 522 -25.15 -22.14 7.24
C GLN A 522 -23.74 -22.62 7.56
N VAL A 523 -22.84 -21.66 7.81
CA VAL A 523 -21.49 -21.95 8.29
C VAL A 523 -21.55 -22.07 9.81
N LYS A 524 -21.10 -23.21 10.36
CA LYS A 524 -20.97 -23.37 11.82
C LYS A 524 -20.04 -22.30 12.38
N LYS A 525 -20.47 -21.56 13.41
CA LYS A 525 -19.62 -20.60 14.12
C LYS A 525 -18.48 -21.35 14.83
N GLY A 526 -17.27 -20.82 14.74
CA GLY A 526 -16.11 -21.29 15.53
C GLY A 526 -15.07 -22.15 14.79
N GLY A 527 -15.31 -22.58 13.55
CA GLY A 527 -14.39 -23.50 12.86
C GLY A 527 -14.18 -24.83 13.61
N PRO A 528 -13.48 -25.80 13.05
CA PRO A 528 -13.10 -26.99 13.80
C PRO A 528 -12.00 -26.63 14.81
N ASN A 529 -12.20 -27.00 16.08
CA ASN A 529 -11.22 -26.80 17.17
C ASN A 529 -9.98 -27.69 17.05
N ILE A 530 -10.01 -28.65 16.13
CA ILE A 530 -8.93 -29.58 15.79
C ILE A 530 -8.74 -29.61 14.27
N SER A 531 -7.60 -30.13 13.79
CA SER A 531 -7.31 -30.17 12.35
C SER A 531 -8.20 -31.17 11.59
N LEU A 532 -8.28 -31.04 10.27
CA LEU A 532 -9.07 -31.97 9.45
C LEU A 532 -8.44 -33.37 9.47
N GLY A 533 -7.11 -33.48 9.41
CA GLY A 533 -6.42 -34.75 9.55
C GLY A 533 -6.70 -35.43 10.89
N THR A 534 -6.84 -34.65 11.96
CA THR A 534 -7.26 -35.18 13.28
C THR A 534 -8.70 -35.72 13.23
N ILE A 535 -9.63 -35.00 12.59
CA ILE A 535 -11.02 -35.46 12.44
C ILE A 535 -11.08 -36.75 11.61
N GLU A 536 -10.36 -36.81 10.49
CA GLU A 536 -10.32 -38.00 9.63
C GLU A 536 -9.69 -39.19 10.36
N LYS A 537 -8.64 -38.96 11.16
CA LYS A 537 -8.05 -40.00 12.01
C LYS A 537 -9.04 -40.53 13.05
N ILE A 538 -9.81 -39.65 13.70
CA ILE A 538 -10.87 -40.05 14.64
C ILE A 538 -11.90 -40.94 13.93
N GLN A 539 -12.38 -40.52 12.76
CA GLN A 539 -13.39 -41.24 11.99
C GLN A 539 -12.87 -42.60 11.49
N ALA A 540 -11.64 -42.65 11.00
CA ALA A 540 -11.01 -43.88 10.53
C ALA A 540 -10.79 -44.90 11.67
N LEU A 541 -10.30 -44.45 12.83
CA LEU A 541 -10.11 -45.34 13.98
C LEU A 541 -11.45 -45.87 14.53
N HIS A 542 -12.50 -45.04 14.51
CA HIS A 542 -13.84 -45.48 14.88
C HIS A 542 -14.42 -46.49 13.88
N ALA A 543 -14.27 -46.24 12.58
CA ALA A 543 -14.70 -47.17 11.53
C ALA A 543 -13.95 -48.52 11.61
N ALA A 544 -12.69 -48.51 12.07
CA ALA A 544 -11.91 -49.71 12.36
C ALA A 544 -12.30 -50.42 13.67
N GLY A 545 -13.35 -49.97 14.37
CA GLY A 545 -13.89 -50.60 15.56
C GLY A 545 -13.17 -50.27 16.88
N LYS A 546 -12.24 -49.30 16.89
CA LYS A 546 -11.54 -48.91 18.13
C LYS A 546 -12.50 -48.25 19.13
N ARG A 547 -12.27 -48.49 20.42
CA ARG A 547 -13.04 -47.86 21.50
C ARG A 547 -12.67 -46.38 21.63
N VAL A 548 -13.60 -45.56 22.10
CA VAL A 548 -13.40 -44.11 22.27
C VAL A 548 -12.16 -43.78 23.11
N SER A 549 -11.92 -44.53 24.20
CA SER A 549 -10.73 -44.36 25.04
C SER A 549 -9.41 -44.61 24.31
N GLU A 550 -9.38 -45.56 23.38
CA GLU A 550 -8.21 -45.85 22.55
C GLU A 550 -7.99 -44.74 21.51
N ILE A 551 -9.07 -44.27 20.88
CA ILE A 551 -9.03 -43.15 19.94
C ILE A 551 -8.50 -41.88 20.62
N MET A 552 -8.94 -41.58 21.84
CA MET A 552 -8.44 -40.44 22.61
C MET A 552 -6.94 -40.52 22.83
N LYS A 553 -6.42 -41.69 23.19
CA LYS A 553 -4.99 -41.93 23.43
C LYS A 553 -4.19 -41.81 22.13
N ASP A 554 -4.69 -42.38 21.04
CA ASP A 554 -4.01 -42.39 19.73
C ASP A 554 -3.98 -41.01 19.05
N VAL A 555 -4.97 -40.18 19.33
CA VAL A 555 -5.16 -38.87 18.69
C VAL A 555 -4.75 -37.71 19.60
N GLY A 556 -4.71 -37.92 20.92
CA GLY A 556 -4.35 -36.89 21.90
C GLY A 556 -5.44 -35.85 22.12
N VAL A 557 -6.72 -36.24 22.09
CA VAL A 557 -7.87 -35.34 22.25
C VAL A 557 -8.82 -35.80 23.36
N ALA A 558 -9.61 -34.87 23.90
CA ALA A 558 -10.63 -35.19 24.90
C ALA A 558 -11.76 -36.06 24.33
N ASP A 559 -12.39 -36.85 25.20
CA ASP A 559 -13.51 -37.75 24.93
C ASP A 559 -14.67 -37.05 24.19
N SER A 560 -15.04 -35.86 24.67
CA SER A 560 -16.10 -35.03 24.11
C SER A 560 -15.83 -34.62 22.67
N THR A 561 -14.55 -34.50 22.28
CA THR A 561 -14.16 -34.21 20.90
C THR A 561 -14.32 -35.43 20.02
N VAL A 562 -13.91 -36.61 20.49
CA VAL A 562 -14.09 -37.88 19.78
C VAL A 562 -15.58 -38.15 19.52
N TYR A 563 -16.42 -38.09 20.56
CA TYR A 563 -17.87 -38.31 20.42
C TYR A 563 -18.54 -37.30 19.47
N ARG A 564 -18.10 -36.03 19.47
CA ARG A 564 -18.65 -35.00 18.58
C ARG A 564 -18.45 -35.36 17.10
N HIS A 565 -17.29 -35.89 16.75
CA HIS A 565 -16.93 -36.19 15.37
C HIS A 565 -17.39 -37.58 14.91
N ILE A 566 -17.58 -38.52 15.84
CA ILE A 566 -18.26 -39.80 15.56
C ILE A 566 -19.76 -39.58 15.29
N LYS A 567 -20.47 -38.86 16.18
CA LYS A 567 -21.93 -38.59 16.01
C LYS A 567 -22.25 -37.81 14.73
N GLY A 568 -21.32 -36.98 14.26
CA GLY A 568 -21.44 -36.28 12.98
C GLY A 568 -21.44 -37.21 11.78
N SER A 569 -20.67 -38.31 11.82
CA SER A 569 -20.54 -39.31 10.75
C SER A 569 -21.82 -40.11 10.55
N ASN A 570 -22.43 -40.57 11.66
CA ASN A 570 -23.67 -41.36 11.60
C ASN A 570 -24.89 -40.57 11.11
N ASN A 571 -24.84 -39.23 11.17
CA ASN A 571 -25.94 -38.36 10.73
C ASN A 571 -25.79 -37.93 9.25
N SER A 572 -24.58 -38.00 8.67
CA SER A 572 -24.39 -37.80 7.23
C SER A 572 -24.80 -39.03 6.41
N GLU A 573 -24.56 -40.25 6.92
CA GLU A 573 -24.97 -41.50 6.26
C GLU A 573 -26.49 -41.72 6.24
N ARG A 574 -27.25 -41.07 7.14
CA ARG A 574 -28.72 -41.13 7.15
C ARG A 574 -29.40 -40.08 6.24
N LYS A 575 -28.63 -39.22 5.56
CA LYS A 575 -29.15 -38.13 4.72
C LYS A 575 -28.76 -38.19 3.25
N THR A 576 -27.93 -39.16 2.88
CA THR A 576 -27.83 -39.70 1.51
C THR A 576 -28.89 -40.76 1.31
#